data_AF-A0A0C9TNK8-F1
#
_entry.id   AF-A0A0C9TNK8-F1
#
_cell.length_a   1.000
_cell.length_b   1.000
_cell.length_c   1.000
_cell.angle_alpha   90.00
_cell.angle_beta   90.00
_cell.angle_gamma   90.00
#
_symmetry.space_group_name_H-M   'P 1'
#
loop_
_entity.id
_entity.type
_entity.pdbx_description
1 polymer ?
#
loop_
_entity_poly.entity_id
_entity_poly.type
_entity_poly.pdbx_seq_one_letter_code
_entity_poly.pdbx_strand_id
1 'polypeptide(L)'
;RVAHKFVSLSSEVLQCLATHLEEEKKYSELSTEERDVMSLLQQVNTIAARIPGSEASKIYMHNGICSYFSYFGLPQLFFTFNPCAAHSPIFQVM
;
A
#
# COMPACT_ATOMS: atom_id res chain seq x y z
N ARG A 1 11.93 18.57 3.86
CA ARG A 1 12.02 18.00 5.24
C ARG A 1 12.04 16.46 5.23
N VAL A 2 11.12 15.79 4.50
CA VAL A 2 11.11 14.32 4.33
C VAL A 2 12.41 13.78 3.73
N ALA A 3 12.93 14.40 2.67
CA ALA A 3 14.19 13.99 2.03
C ALA A 3 15.39 13.97 2.98
N HIS A 4 15.55 14.98 3.84
CA HIS A 4 16.63 15.01 4.83
C HIS A 4 16.49 13.89 5.87
N LYS A 5 15.26 13.60 6.32
CA LYS A 5 15.00 12.47 7.22
C LYS A 5 15.38 11.14 6.56
N PHE A 6 15.10 11.00 5.27
CA PHE A 6 15.44 9.82 4.48
C PHE A 6 16.96 9.60 4.42
N VAL A 7 17.73 10.66 4.22
CA VAL A 7 19.20 10.60 4.15
C VAL A 7 19.82 10.29 5.52
N SER A 8 19.18 10.70 6.61
CA SER A 8 19.68 10.44 7.97
C SER A 8 19.34 9.06 8.53
N LEU A 9 18.60 8.22 7.79
CA LEU A 9 18.21 6.89 8.26
C LEU A 9 19.35 5.88 8.10
N SER A 10 19.54 5.06 9.12
CA SER A 10 20.43 3.91 9.08
C SER A 10 19.76 2.73 8.34
N SER A 11 20.54 2.02 7.55
CA SER A 11 20.08 0.83 6.83
C SER A 11 19.75 -0.31 7.78
N GLU A 12 20.43 -0.38 8.92
CA GLU A 12 20.22 -1.39 9.95
C GLU A 12 18.82 -1.27 10.56
N VAL A 13 18.39 -0.04 10.88
CA VAL A 13 17.04 0.21 11.44
C VAL A 13 15.95 -0.18 10.44
N LEU A 14 16.15 0.07 9.15
CA LEU A 14 15.22 -0.35 8.10
C LEU A 14 15.10 -1.87 8.01
N GLN A 15 16.23 -2.57 8.12
CA GLN A 15 16.23 -4.04 8.09
C GLN A 15 15.56 -4.63 9.34
N CYS A 16 15.84 -4.09 10.53
CA CYS A 16 15.18 -4.50 11.76
C CYS A 16 13.67 -4.32 11.68
N LEU A 17 13.21 -3.15 11.21
CA LEU A 17 11.78 -2.89 11.01
C LEU A 17 11.16 -3.87 10.00
N ALA A 18 11.84 -4.13 8.88
CA ALA A 18 11.36 -5.06 7.86
C ALA A 18 11.16 -6.47 8.44
N THR A 19 12.16 -6.98 9.18
CA THR A 19 12.08 -8.27 9.86
C THR A 19 10.98 -8.28 10.93
N HIS A 20 10.83 -7.21 11.70
CA HIS A 20 9.76 -7.10 12.70
C HIS A 20 8.37 -7.17 12.08
N LEU A 21 8.16 -6.52 10.93
CA LEU A 21 6.90 -6.58 10.19
C LEU A 21 6.67 -7.95 9.53
N GLU A 22 7.72 -8.58 9.00
CA GLU A 22 7.65 -9.91 8.40
C GLU A 22 7.29 -10.99 9.44
N GLU A 23 7.77 -10.84 10.67
CA GLU A 23 7.44 -11.72 11.80
C GLU A 23 6.08 -11.41 12.45
N GLU A 24 5.31 -10.48 11.88
CA GLU A 24 3.99 -10.04 12.38
C GLU A 24 3.99 -9.59 13.85
N LYS A 25 5.13 -9.08 14.33
CA LYS A 25 5.27 -8.59 15.71
C LYS A 25 4.43 -7.32 15.94
N LYS A 26 4.13 -7.04 17.21
CA LYS A 26 3.24 -5.94 17.56
C LYS A 26 3.90 -4.58 17.29
N TYR A 27 3.12 -3.64 16.78
CA TYR A 27 3.54 -2.24 16.62
C TYR A 27 3.92 -1.56 17.95
N SER A 28 3.37 -2.02 19.07
CA SER A 28 3.71 -1.50 20.40
C SER A 28 5.17 -1.76 20.79
N GLU A 29 5.78 -2.81 20.22
CA GLU A 29 7.14 -3.25 20.53
C GLU A 29 8.21 -2.54 19.70
N LEU A 30 7.81 -1.71 18.73
CA LEU A 30 8.74 -0.91 17.92
C LEU A 30 9.53 0.07 18.79
N SER A 31 10.83 0.11 18.56
CA SER A 31 11.73 1.13 19.09
C SER A 31 11.35 2.53 18.61
N THR A 32 11.88 3.56 19.26
CA THR A 32 11.64 4.95 18.87
C THR A 32 12.08 5.23 17.43
N GLU A 33 13.21 4.67 17.02
CA GLU A 33 13.78 4.85 15.67
C GLU A 33 12.92 4.16 14.61
N GLU A 34 12.47 2.93 14.87
CA GLU A 34 11.58 2.21 13.97
C GLU A 34 10.21 2.88 13.84
N ARG A 35 9.68 3.47 14.91
CA ARG A 35 8.45 4.28 14.86
C ARG A 35 8.63 5.52 13.98
N ASP A 36 9.78 6.18 14.07
CA ASP A 36 10.09 7.34 13.22
C ASP A 36 10.20 6.94 11.75
N VAL A 37 10.81 5.79 11.45
CA VAL A 37 10.83 5.19 10.11
C VAL A 37 9.41 4.88 9.62
N MET A 38 8.57 4.27 10.45
CA MET A 38 7.17 3.99 10.10
C MET A 38 6.37 5.26 9.79
N SER A 39 6.57 6.32 10.58
CA SER A 39 5.97 7.63 10.31
C SER A 39 6.46 8.22 8.98
N LEU A 40 7.74 8.06 8.67
CA LEU A 40 8.32 8.50 7.40
C LEU A 40 7.73 7.71 6.22
N LEU A 41 7.58 6.40 6.37
CA LEU A 41 6.98 5.53 5.36
C LEU A 41 5.53 5.93 5.06
N GLN A 42 4.73 6.26 6.08
CA GLN A 42 3.37 6.79 5.90
C GLN A 42 3.35 8.12 5.13
N GLN A 43 4.28 9.03 5.42
CA GLN A 43 4.42 10.29 4.68
C GLN A 43 4.78 10.05 3.22
N VAL A 44 5.68 9.11 2.94
CA VAL A 44 6.05 8.73 1.55
C VAL A 44 4.87 8.08 0.84
N ASN A 45 4.16 7.15 1.48
CA ASN A 45 2.97 6.51 0.90
C ASN A 45 1.88 7.52 0.52
N THR A 46 1.72 8.58 1.31
CA THR A 46 0.77 9.67 1.01
C THR A 46 1.11 10.36 -0.32
N ILE A 47 2.39 10.60 -0.58
CA ILE A 47 2.86 11.17 -1.86
C ILE A 47 2.76 10.12 -2.96
N ALA A 48 3.14 8.87 -2.68
CA ALA A 48 3.11 7.77 -3.64
C ALA A 48 1.69 7.52 -4.18
N ALA A 49 0.63 7.78 -3.41
CA ALA A 49 -0.76 7.69 -3.87
C ALA A 49 -1.07 8.53 -5.12
N ARG A 50 -0.28 9.58 -5.38
CA ARG A 50 -0.39 10.45 -6.57
C ARG A 50 0.55 10.05 -7.71
N ILE A 51 1.43 9.07 -7.49
CA ILE A 51 2.35 8.56 -8.51
C ILE A 51 1.65 7.42 -9.27
N PRO A 52 1.36 7.58 -10.57
CA PRO A 52 0.68 6.54 -11.35
C PRO A 52 1.43 5.21 -11.31
N GLY A 53 0.68 4.11 -11.14
CA GLY A 53 1.24 2.75 -11.11
C GLY A 53 1.81 2.30 -9.77
N SER A 54 2.00 3.22 -8.80
CA SER A 54 2.40 2.84 -7.44
C SER A 54 1.31 2.01 -6.75
N GLU A 55 1.71 1.26 -5.72
CA GLU A 55 0.80 0.48 -4.89
C GLU A 55 -0.25 1.40 -4.22
N ALA A 56 0.21 2.47 -3.56
CA ALA A 56 -0.66 3.44 -2.91
C ALA A 56 -1.63 4.12 -3.90
N SER A 57 -1.24 4.32 -5.16
CA SER A 57 -2.12 4.87 -6.20
C SER A 57 -3.25 3.89 -6.55
N LYS A 58 -2.98 2.58 -6.58
CA LYS A 58 -4.00 1.55 -6.78
C LYS A 58 -5.01 1.54 -5.63
N ILE A 59 -4.54 1.57 -4.38
CA ILE A 59 -5.42 1.70 -3.20
C ILE A 59 -6.25 2.99 -3.28
N TYR A 60 -5.63 4.12 -3.61
CA TYR A 60 -6.32 5.41 -3.72
C TYR A 60 -7.44 5.36 -4.77
N MET A 61 -7.18 4.80 -5.96
CA MET A 61 -8.18 4.63 -7.00
C MET A 61 -9.31 3.69 -6.57
N HIS A 62 -8.97 2.56 -5.96
CA HIS A 62 -9.94 1.59 -5.44
C HIS A 62 -10.88 2.24 -4.41
N ASN A 63 -10.33 2.96 -3.44
CA ASN A 63 -11.11 3.70 -2.45
C ASN A 63 -11.98 4.79 -3.10
N GLY A 64 -11.48 5.46 -4.14
CA GLY A 64 -12.24 6.42 -4.93
C GLY A 64 -13.47 5.76 -5.58
N ILE A 65 -13.30 4.62 -6.24
CA ILE A 65 -14.40 3.84 -6.83
C ILE A 65 -15.41 3.49 -5.74
N CYS A 66 -14.98 2.87 -4.64
CA CYS A 66 -15.88 2.50 -3.53
C CYS A 66 -16.65 3.70 -2.98
N SER A 67 -16.01 4.87 -2.86
CA SER A 67 -16.66 6.10 -2.39
C SER A 67 -17.79 6.58 -3.32
N TYR A 68 -17.62 6.44 -4.64
CA TYR A 68 -18.68 6.75 -5.60
C TYR A 68 -19.87 5.81 -5.46
N PHE A 69 -19.64 4.51 -5.24
CA PHE A 69 -20.74 3.57 -5.01
C PHE A 69 -21.54 3.95 -3.75
N SER A 70 -20.85 4.29 -2.66
CA SER A 70 -21.51 4.79 -1.45
C SER A 70 -22.27 6.09 -1.69
N TYR A 71 -21.70 7.03 -2.45
CA TYR A 71 -22.33 8.31 -2.77
C TYR A 71 -23.58 8.16 -3.64
N PHE A 72 -23.54 7.31 -4.66
CA PHE A 72 -24.68 7.08 -5.58
C PHE A 72 -25.67 6.01 -5.09
N GLY A 73 -25.41 5.36 -3.95
CA GLY A 73 -26.28 4.31 -3.40
C GLY A 73 -26.30 3.03 -4.25
N LEU A 74 -25.23 2.76 -5.00
CA LEU A 74 -25.12 1.56 -5.83
C LEU A 74 -24.73 0.34 -4.97
N PRO A 75 -25.25 -0.87 -5.27
CA PRO A 75 -24.89 -2.07 -4.53
C PRO A 75 -23.40 -2.37 -4.66
N GLN A 76 -22.71 -2.54 -3.53
CA GLN A 76 -21.31 -2.96 -3.48
C GLN A 76 -21.20 -4.48 -3.66
N LEU A 77 -21.39 -4.99 -4.88
CA LEU A 77 -20.96 -6.35 -5.22
C LEU A 77 -19.78 -6.25 -6.18
N PHE A 78 -18.56 -6.24 -5.62
CA PHE A 78 -17.34 -6.29 -6.41
C PHE A 78 -16.90 -7.73 -6.56
N PHE A 79 -17.06 -8.29 -7.76
CA PHE A 79 -16.53 -9.61 -8.10
C PHE A 79 -15.23 -9.43 -8.88
N THR A 80 -14.09 -9.52 -8.20
CA THR A 80 -12.77 -9.50 -8.83
C THR A 80 -12.42 -10.93 -9.25
N PHE A 81 -12.71 -11.29 -10.51
CA PHE A 81 -12.02 -12.42 -11.11
C PHE A 81 -10.55 -12.01 -11.28
N ASN A 82 -9.63 -12.79 -10.73
CA ASN A 82 -8.25 -12.85 -11.24
C ASN A 82 -8.15 -14.10 -12.11
N PRO A 83 -8.78 -14.11 -13.31
CA PRO A 83 -8.75 -15.31 -14.11
C PRO A 83 -7.31 -15.45 -14.60
N CYS A 84 -6.69 -16.60 -14.33
CA CYS A 84 -5.47 -16.97 -15.03
C CYS A 84 -5.75 -16.82 -16.54
N ALA A 85 -4.90 -16.09 -17.27
CA ALA A 85 -5.12 -15.84 -18.69
C ALA A 85 -5.32 -17.15 -19.49
N ALA A 86 -4.67 -18.24 -19.05
CA ALA A 86 -4.81 -19.57 -19.63
C ALA A 86 -6.22 -20.18 -19.50
N HIS A 87 -7.03 -19.71 -18.55
CA HIS A 87 -8.38 -20.22 -18.27
C HIS A 87 -9.48 -19.17 -18.43
N SER A 88 -9.13 -17.97 -18.88
CA SER A 88 -10.11 -16.92 -19.11
C SER A 88 -10.69 -17.04 -20.53
N PRO A 89 -12.00 -17.28 -20.69
CA PRO A 89 -12.60 -17.43 -22.02
C PRO A 89 -12.46 -16.16 -22.86
N ILE A 90 -12.34 -14.98 -22.24
CA ILE A 90 -12.09 -13.71 -22.94
C ILE A 90 -10.72 -13.69 -23.64
N PHE A 91 -9.71 -14.33 -23.06
CA PHE A 91 -8.35 -14.38 -23.61
C PHE A 91 -8.10 -15.58 -24.54
N GLN A 92 -9.01 -16.56 -24.56
CA GLN A 92 -8.93 -17.74 -25.44
C GLN A 92 -9.64 -17.54 -26.80
N VAL A 93 -10.46 -16.49 -26.92
CA VAL A 93 -11.29 -16.21 -28.11
C VAL A 93 -10.66 -15.12 -29.00
N MET A 94 -9.44 -14.68 -28.69
CA MET A 94 -8.64 -13.78 -29.54
C MET A 94 -7.69 -14.56 -30.46
#